data_AF-A0A7Y5FAS1-F1
#
_entry.id   AF-A0A7Y5FAS1-F1
#
_cell.length_a   1.000
_cell.length_b   1.000
_cell.length_c   1.000
_cell.angle_alpha   90.00
_cell.angle_beta   90.00
_cell.angle_gamma   90.00
#
_symmetry.space_group_name_H-M   'P 1'
#
loop_
_entity.id
_entity.type
_entity.pdbx_description
1 polymer ?
#
loop_
_entity_poly.entity_id
_entity_poly.type
_entity_poly.pdbx_seq_one_letter_code
_entity_poly.pdbx_strand_id
1 'polypeptide(L)'
;MRNRMRQTVAVIMLAAIALLLVFTSLMDRRVSAADETAPPTDTAATTPDLAAEKAAQIERGRYLANSVAMCVVCHSPKDHEGNPIREHAFMGGVIPAKATYPDMQPFASNAPALGPMVGGVPEDVAHLLQTGIWRPTNSRPRPPMPPFRLSDEDAEAVVAYLRSLQ
;
A
#
# COMPACT_ATOMS: atom_id res chain seq x y z
N MET A 1 -72.13 4.59 23.34
CA MET A 1 -70.83 4.30 24.01
C MET A 1 -69.62 4.26 23.06
N ARG A 2 -69.73 3.72 21.84
CA ARG A 2 -68.60 3.55 20.88
C ARG A 2 -67.90 4.84 20.42
N ASN A 3 -68.60 6.00 20.38
CA ASN A 3 -68.01 7.28 19.95
C ASN A 3 -67.17 7.97 21.02
N ARG A 4 -67.58 7.89 22.30
CA ARG A 4 -66.79 8.44 23.41
C ARG A 4 -65.47 7.69 23.59
N MET A 5 -65.47 6.37 23.40
CA MET A 5 -64.26 5.54 23.49
C MET A 5 -63.23 5.86 22.40
N ARG A 6 -63.68 6.12 21.16
CA ARG A 6 -62.81 6.57 20.05
C ARG A 6 -62.24 7.96 20.29
N GLN A 7 -63.02 8.87 20.88
CA GLN A 7 -62.55 10.21 21.24
C GLN A 7 -61.50 10.17 22.36
N THR A 8 -61.69 9.37 23.41
CA THR A 8 -60.68 9.21 24.46
C THR A 8 -59.38 8.59 23.94
N VAL A 9 -59.45 7.58 23.06
CA VAL A 9 -58.24 6.97 22.47
C VAL A 9 -57.51 7.96 21.56
N ALA A 10 -58.23 8.76 20.76
CA ALA A 10 -57.61 9.78 19.91
C ALA A 10 -56.91 10.88 20.73
N VAL A 11 -57.52 11.33 21.83
CA VAL A 11 -56.92 12.35 22.71
C VAL A 11 -55.66 11.82 23.41
N ILE A 12 -55.66 10.56 23.86
CA ILE A 12 -54.48 9.94 24.49
C ILE A 12 -53.34 9.79 23.48
N MET A 13 -53.64 9.38 22.24
CA MET A 13 -52.63 9.26 21.18
C MET A 13 -52.02 10.62 20.80
N LEU A 14 -52.83 11.67 20.68
CA LEU A 14 -52.35 13.01 20.39
C LEU A 14 -51.49 13.58 21.55
N ALA A 15 -51.88 13.32 22.80
CA ALA A 15 -51.09 13.71 23.95
C ALA A 15 -49.74 12.97 24.01
N ALA A 16 -49.72 11.67 23.69
CA ALA A 16 -48.49 10.87 23.65
C ALA A 16 -47.54 11.32 22.53
N ILE A 17 -48.08 11.66 21.34
CA ILE A 17 -47.29 12.20 20.23
C ILE A 17 -46.73 13.58 20.59
N ALA A 18 -47.53 14.47 21.18
CA ALA A 18 -47.04 15.77 21.63
C ALA A 18 -45.94 15.62 22.70
N LEU A 19 -46.09 14.69 23.63
CA LEU A 19 -45.08 14.40 24.65
C LEU A 19 -43.78 13.85 24.04
N LEU A 20 -43.90 12.97 23.04
CA LEU A 20 -42.76 12.42 22.31
C LEU A 20 -42.00 13.52 21.53
N LEU A 21 -42.73 14.42 20.87
CA LEU A 21 -42.14 15.55 20.13
C LEU A 21 -41.47 16.58 21.05
N VAL A 22 -42.04 16.82 22.24
CA VAL A 22 -41.40 17.65 23.26
C VAL A 22 -40.15 16.96 23.82
N PHE A 23 -40.20 15.64 24.01
CA PHE A 23 -39.05 14.86 24.49
C PHE A 23 -37.90 14.84 23.48
N THR A 24 -38.20 14.66 22.18
CA THR A 24 -37.17 14.73 21.12
C THR A 24 -36.57 16.14 21.01
N SER A 25 -37.40 17.19 21.07
CA SER A 25 -36.92 18.58 21.07
C SER A 25 -36.04 18.91 22.30
N LEU A 26 -36.36 18.36 23.48
CA LEU A 26 -35.56 18.53 24.69
C LEU A 26 -34.23 17.78 24.62
N MET A 27 -34.17 16.63 23.94
CA MET A 27 -32.91 15.89 23.71
C MET A 27 -32.00 16.62 22.70
N ASP A 28 -32.57 17.21 21.64
CA ASP A 28 -31.84 18.02 20.66
C ASP A 28 -31.12 19.21 21.32
N ARG A 29 -31.82 19.89 22.24
CA ARG A 29 -31.27 21.04 22.99
C ARG A 29 -30.17 20.66 23.97
N ARG A 30 -30.12 19.40 24.44
CA ARG A 30 -29.07 18.89 25.34
C ARG A 30 -27.78 18.57 24.58
N VAL A 31 -27.90 18.09 23.34
CA VAL A 31 -26.74 17.84 22.45
C VAL A 31 -26.11 19.16 22.02
N SER A 32 -26.92 20.17 21.70
CA SER A 32 -26.41 21.47 21.25
C SER A 32 -25.76 22.31 22.36
N ALA A 33 -26.09 22.10 23.63
CA ALA A 33 -25.51 22.85 24.77
C ALA A 33 -24.16 22.29 25.27
N ALA A 34 -23.69 21.16 24.73
CA ALA A 34 -22.43 20.53 25.14
C ALA A 34 -21.23 20.95 24.27
N ASP A 35 -21.44 21.75 23.21
CA ASP A 35 -20.44 22.03 22.17
C ASP A 35 -19.98 23.50 22.12
N GLU A 36 -19.97 24.19 23.27
CA GLU A 36 -19.63 25.62 23.31
C GLU A 36 -18.58 25.99 24.38
N THR A 37 -17.66 25.06 24.69
CA THR A 37 -16.45 25.38 25.48
C THR A 37 -15.16 24.71 25.01
N ALA A 38 -15.17 24.02 23.87
CA ALA A 38 -13.93 23.59 23.23
C ALA A 38 -13.34 24.76 22.40
N PRO A 39 -12.02 25.04 22.49
CA PRO A 39 -11.40 25.98 21.55
C PRO A 39 -11.64 25.48 20.12
N PRO A 40 -11.68 26.36 19.10
CA PRO A 40 -11.85 25.92 17.73
C PRO A 40 -10.66 25.04 17.35
N THR A 41 -10.81 23.73 17.49
CA THR A 41 -9.98 22.77 16.78
C THR A 41 -10.41 22.87 15.34
N ASP A 42 -9.70 23.74 14.62
CA ASP A 42 -9.62 23.78 13.16
C ASP A 42 -9.19 22.38 12.70
N THR A 43 -10.15 21.46 12.70
CA THR A 43 -9.99 20.13 12.09
C THR A 43 -10.27 20.36 10.63
N ALA A 44 -9.39 21.12 9.98
CA ALA A 44 -9.13 20.94 8.59
C ALA A 44 -8.78 19.46 8.43
N ALA A 45 -9.76 18.66 8.02
CA ALA A 45 -9.52 17.34 7.48
C ALA A 45 -8.43 17.52 6.42
N THR A 46 -7.22 17.13 6.79
CA THR A 46 -6.05 17.31 5.94
C THR A 46 -6.25 16.31 4.81
N THR A 47 -6.71 16.79 3.65
CA THR A 47 -6.60 16.03 2.41
C THR A 47 -5.18 15.50 2.35
N PRO A 48 -4.96 14.18 2.23
CA PRO A 48 -3.62 13.64 2.16
C PRO A 48 -2.84 14.38 1.08
N ASP A 49 -1.69 14.91 1.46
CA ASP A 49 -0.78 15.47 0.47
C ASP A 49 -0.31 14.31 -0.41
N LEU A 50 -0.85 14.23 -1.62
CA LEU A 50 -0.50 13.20 -2.61
C LEU A 50 1.02 13.12 -2.84
N ALA A 51 1.74 14.24 -2.67
CA ALA A 51 3.20 14.24 -2.76
C ALA A 51 3.83 13.51 -1.56
N ALA A 52 3.31 13.73 -0.35
CA ALA A 52 3.76 13.05 0.86
C ALA A 52 3.44 11.54 0.81
N GLU A 53 2.26 11.15 0.34
CA GLU A 53 1.90 9.73 0.17
C GLU A 53 2.82 9.04 -0.85
N LYS A 54 3.07 9.68 -2.00
CA LYS A 54 4.00 9.16 -3.00
C LYS A 54 5.42 9.05 -2.46
N ALA A 55 5.88 10.03 -1.69
CA ALA A 55 7.19 9.99 -1.05
C ALA A 55 7.30 8.82 -0.05
N ALA A 56 6.25 8.59 0.74
CA ALA A 56 6.20 7.45 1.67
C ALA A 56 6.20 6.10 0.92
N GLN A 57 5.46 5.99 -0.18
CA GLN A 57 5.45 4.79 -1.03
C GLN A 57 6.84 4.51 -1.62
N ILE A 58 7.53 5.52 -2.15
CA ILE A 58 8.89 5.40 -2.68
C ILE A 58 9.87 4.98 -1.56
N GLU A 59 9.74 5.56 -0.37
CA GLU A 59 10.59 5.21 0.77
C GLU A 59 10.39 3.75 1.22
N ARG A 60 9.14 3.27 1.23
CA ARG A 60 8.85 1.86 1.49
C ARG A 60 9.49 0.96 0.43
N GLY A 61 9.37 1.32 -0.84
CA GLY A 61 10.01 0.62 -1.94
C GLY A 61 11.53 0.57 -1.81
N ARG A 62 12.15 1.68 -1.41
CA ARG A 62 13.58 1.78 -1.13
C ARG A 62 13.98 0.81 -0.04
N TYR A 63 13.26 0.78 1.08
CA TYR A 63 13.53 -0.14 2.18
C TYR A 63 13.44 -1.60 1.71
N LEU A 64 12.37 -1.97 1.01
CA LEU A 64 12.18 -3.32 0.50
C LEU A 64 13.30 -3.74 -0.46
N ALA A 65 13.59 -2.92 -1.47
CA ALA A 65 14.57 -3.24 -2.50
C ALA A 65 16.01 -3.32 -1.97
N ASN A 66 16.35 -2.50 -0.96
CA ASN A 66 17.70 -2.43 -0.42
C ASN A 66 17.94 -3.36 0.78
N SER A 67 16.91 -3.65 1.58
CA SER A 67 17.09 -4.25 2.92
C SER A 67 16.30 -5.55 3.16
N VAL A 68 15.17 -5.75 2.48
CA VAL A 68 14.30 -6.93 2.70
C VAL A 68 14.46 -7.93 1.56
N ALA A 69 14.19 -7.48 0.33
CA ALA A 69 14.35 -8.27 -0.88
C ALA A 69 15.79 -8.28 -1.40
N MET A 70 16.63 -7.36 -0.92
CA MET A 70 18.07 -7.26 -1.23
C MET A 70 18.38 -7.23 -2.73
N CYS A 71 17.48 -6.66 -3.54
CA CYS A 71 17.61 -6.57 -5.00
C CYS A 71 18.95 -5.92 -5.41
N VAL A 72 19.38 -4.90 -4.66
CA VAL A 72 20.64 -4.16 -4.89
C VAL A 72 21.88 -5.05 -4.86
N VAL A 73 21.84 -6.19 -4.17
CA VAL A 73 22.99 -7.09 -4.03
C VAL A 73 23.34 -7.77 -5.35
N CYS A 74 22.33 -8.17 -6.12
CA CYS A 74 22.51 -8.88 -7.38
C CYS A 74 22.43 -7.92 -8.58
N HIS A 75 21.57 -6.91 -8.52
CA HIS A 75 21.31 -6.00 -9.62
C HIS A 75 22.24 -4.77 -9.64
N SER A 76 23.44 -4.86 -9.09
CA SER A 76 24.43 -3.77 -9.14
C SER A 76 25.80 -4.31 -9.52
N PRO A 77 26.68 -3.49 -10.13
CA PRO A 77 28.07 -3.84 -10.33
C PRO A 77 28.76 -4.10 -8.98
N LYS A 78 29.79 -4.92 -8.99
CA LYS A 78 30.54 -5.30 -7.78
C LYS A 78 31.98 -4.82 -7.83
N ASP A 79 32.51 -4.41 -6.68
CA ASP A 79 33.93 -4.13 -6.50
C ASP A 79 34.76 -5.43 -6.47
N HIS A 80 36.07 -5.30 -6.27
CA HIS A 80 37.00 -6.43 -6.24
C HIS A 80 36.73 -7.38 -5.05
N GLU A 81 36.11 -6.88 -3.99
CA GLU A 81 35.71 -7.60 -2.79
C GLU A 81 34.31 -8.25 -2.93
N GLY A 82 33.60 -7.99 -4.03
CA GLY A 82 32.28 -8.54 -4.31
C GLY A 82 31.10 -7.74 -3.74
N ASN A 83 31.35 -6.58 -3.15
CA ASN A 83 30.32 -5.70 -2.62
C ASN A 83 29.66 -4.89 -3.74
N PRO A 84 28.35 -4.58 -3.66
CA PRO A 84 27.71 -3.66 -4.59
C PRO A 84 28.39 -2.28 -4.58
N ILE A 85 28.74 -1.77 -5.77
CA ILE A 85 29.22 -0.41 -5.94
C ILE A 85 28.03 0.53 -5.85
N ARG A 86 27.95 1.29 -4.76
CA ARG A 86 26.78 2.10 -4.39
C ARG A 86 26.44 3.16 -5.44
N GLU A 87 27.45 3.75 -6.05
CA GLU A 87 27.33 4.79 -7.07
C GLU A 87 26.71 4.26 -8.37
N HIS A 88 26.73 2.94 -8.54
CA HIS A 88 26.14 2.22 -9.67
C HIS A 88 25.02 1.27 -9.22
N ALA A 89 24.39 1.53 -8.07
CA ALA A 89 23.32 0.69 -7.56
C ALA A 89 22.21 0.52 -8.61
N PHE A 90 21.70 -0.71 -8.72
CA PHE A 90 20.64 -1.07 -9.65
C PHE A 90 21.00 -0.99 -11.15
N MET A 91 22.26 -0.71 -11.54
CA MET A 91 22.68 -0.68 -12.96
C MET A 91 22.92 -2.07 -13.58
N GLY A 92 22.52 -3.14 -12.89
CA GLY A 92 22.76 -4.52 -13.30
C GLY A 92 24.15 -4.98 -12.91
N GLY A 93 24.42 -6.27 -13.02
CA GLY A 93 25.69 -6.79 -12.56
C GLY A 93 25.93 -8.23 -12.93
N VAL A 94 27.20 -8.61 -12.91
CA VAL A 94 27.60 -10.01 -12.98
C VAL A 94 27.25 -10.67 -11.64
N ILE A 95 26.70 -11.88 -11.72
CA ILE A 95 26.48 -12.74 -10.56
C ILE A 95 27.68 -13.70 -10.50
N PRO A 96 28.70 -13.45 -9.66
CA PRO A 96 29.91 -14.28 -9.60
C PRO A 96 29.67 -15.59 -8.80
N ALA A 97 28.51 -16.21 -8.99
CA ALA A 97 28.14 -17.46 -8.35
C ALA A 97 27.87 -18.53 -9.40
N LYS A 98 28.15 -19.77 -9.04
CA LYS A 98 27.79 -20.96 -9.82
C LYS A 98 26.69 -21.70 -9.08
N ALA A 99 25.88 -22.44 -9.83
CA ALA A 99 24.93 -23.37 -9.25
C ALA A 99 25.66 -24.32 -8.28
N THR A 100 25.18 -24.35 -7.04
CA THR A 100 25.70 -25.29 -6.02
C THR A 100 25.28 -26.73 -6.33
N TYR A 101 24.10 -26.89 -6.95
CA TYR A 101 23.53 -28.19 -7.28
C TYR A 101 23.10 -28.27 -8.75
N PRO A 102 23.14 -29.45 -9.39
CA PRO A 102 22.81 -29.61 -10.81
C PRO A 102 21.39 -29.18 -11.20
N ASP A 103 20.43 -29.30 -10.29
CA ASP A 103 19.02 -28.95 -10.47
C ASP A 103 18.75 -27.44 -10.48
N MET A 104 19.72 -26.61 -10.07
CA MET A 104 19.64 -25.14 -10.16
C MET A 104 19.92 -24.58 -11.56
N GLN A 105 20.13 -25.45 -12.55
CA GLN A 105 20.39 -25.05 -13.93
C GLN A 105 19.09 -24.79 -14.71
N PRO A 106 19.05 -23.77 -15.60
CA PRO A 106 20.14 -22.84 -15.92
C PRO A 106 20.27 -21.73 -14.87
N PHE A 107 21.48 -21.57 -14.30
CA PHE A 107 21.78 -20.50 -13.35
C PHE A 107 22.08 -19.18 -14.07
N ALA A 108 21.64 -18.06 -13.51
CA ALA A 108 21.89 -16.72 -14.03
C ALA A 108 23.32 -16.29 -13.74
N SER A 109 24.07 -15.95 -14.80
CA SER A 109 25.40 -15.35 -14.71
C SER A 109 25.36 -13.83 -14.60
N ASN A 110 24.23 -13.20 -14.93
CA ASN A 110 24.05 -11.76 -14.91
C ASN A 110 22.65 -11.41 -14.43
N ALA A 111 22.54 -10.31 -13.69
CA ALA A 111 21.30 -9.63 -13.36
C ALA A 111 21.16 -8.39 -14.25
N PRO A 112 19.99 -8.16 -14.88
CA PRO A 112 19.75 -6.95 -15.66
C PRO A 112 19.74 -5.72 -14.76
N ALA A 113 19.91 -4.52 -15.34
CA ALA A 113 19.64 -3.29 -14.60
C ALA A 113 18.17 -3.24 -14.16
N LEU A 114 17.93 -2.57 -13.02
CA LEU A 114 16.62 -2.23 -12.50
C LEU A 114 16.50 -0.71 -12.52
N GLY A 115 15.49 -0.17 -13.21
CA GLY A 115 15.33 1.27 -13.34
C GLY A 115 14.19 1.63 -14.29
N PRO A 116 14.04 2.93 -14.64
CA PRO A 116 12.90 3.41 -15.42
C PRO A 116 12.73 2.73 -16.79
N MET A 117 13.82 2.24 -17.38
CA MET A 117 13.82 1.66 -18.73
C MET A 117 14.20 0.18 -18.77
N VAL A 118 14.67 -0.40 -17.66
CA VAL A 118 15.19 -1.77 -17.62
C VAL A 118 14.58 -2.47 -16.42
N GLY A 119 13.66 -3.38 -16.70
CA GLY A 119 12.77 -3.99 -15.71
C GLY A 119 11.45 -4.45 -16.32
N GLY A 120 11.10 -3.89 -17.48
CA GLY A 120 9.87 -4.19 -18.21
C GLY A 120 8.71 -3.27 -17.81
N VAL A 121 7.51 -3.64 -18.23
CA VAL A 121 6.29 -2.88 -17.97
C VAL A 121 6.00 -2.94 -16.44
N PRO A 122 5.66 -1.82 -15.77
CA PRO A 122 5.51 -1.75 -14.31
C PRO A 122 4.63 -2.86 -13.72
N GLU A 123 3.54 -3.17 -14.42
CA GLU A 123 2.60 -4.19 -14.02
C GLU A 123 3.24 -5.59 -14.07
N ASP A 124 4.14 -5.86 -15.02
CA ASP A 124 4.83 -7.15 -15.14
C ASP A 124 5.82 -7.33 -14.00
N VAL A 125 6.50 -6.25 -13.60
CA VAL A 125 7.38 -6.23 -12.44
C VAL A 125 6.57 -6.49 -11.17
N ALA A 126 5.47 -5.77 -10.96
CA ALA A 126 4.63 -5.97 -9.78
C ALA A 126 4.14 -7.43 -9.68
N HIS A 127 3.67 -8.00 -10.79
CA HIS A 127 3.21 -9.39 -10.81
C HIS A 127 4.32 -10.40 -10.59
N LEU A 128 5.52 -10.15 -11.12
CA LEU A 128 6.69 -10.97 -10.82
C LEU A 128 6.99 -10.95 -9.32
N LEU A 129 6.90 -9.79 -8.68
CA LEU A 129 7.16 -9.64 -7.25
C LEU A 129 6.07 -10.29 -6.37
N GLN A 130 4.83 -10.34 -6.84
CA GLN A 130 3.71 -10.97 -6.14
C GLN A 130 3.70 -12.49 -6.30
N THR A 131 4.02 -13.00 -7.49
CA THR A 131 3.78 -14.42 -7.84
C THR A 131 5.05 -15.24 -8.03
N GLY A 132 6.17 -14.58 -8.32
CA GLY A 132 7.40 -15.19 -8.80
C GLY A 132 7.37 -15.58 -10.28
N ILE A 133 6.37 -15.14 -11.05
CA ILE A 133 6.21 -15.43 -12.48
C ILE A 133 6.38 -14.15 -13.30
N TRP A 134 7.24 -14.21 -14.32
CA TRP A 134 7.37 -13.17 -15.34
C TRP A 134 6.27 -13.36 -16.39
N ARG A 135 5.28 -12.44 -16.42
CA ARG A 135 4.10 -12.58 -17.30
C ARG A 135 4.41 -12.64 -18.78
N PRO A 136 5.31 -11.82 -19.35
CA PRO A 136 5.54 -11.80 -20.79
C PRO A 136 5.94 -13.15 -21.40
N THR A 137 6.59 -14.00 -20.61
CA THR A 137 7.03 -15.33 -21.06
C THR A 137 6.48 -16.47 -20.22
N ASN A 138 5.57 -16.18 -19.27
CA ASN A 138 5.04 -17.13 -18.30
C ASN A 138 6.12 -18.03 -17.66
N SER A 139 7.24 -17.44 -17.26
CA SER A 139 8.41 -18.18 -16.76
C SER A 139 8.83 -17.69 -15.37
N ARG A 140 9.62 -18.51 -14.68
CA ARG A 140 10.26 -18.10 -13.41
C ARG A 140 11.62 -17.46 -13.68
N PRO A 141 12.06 -16.48 -12.87
CA PRO A 141 13.44 -16.06 -12.88
C PRO A 141 14.39 -17.25 -12.68
N ARG A 142 15.52 -17.20 -13.37
CA ARG A 142 16.58 -18.19 -13.17
C ARG A 142 17.20 -18.01 -11.78
N PRO A 143 17.59 -19.10 -11.10
CA PRO A 143 18.39 -19.01 -9.87
C PRO A 143 19.64 -18.14 -10.11
N PRO A 144 20.12 -17.37 -9.12
CA PRO A 144 19.74 -17.40 -7.71
C PRO A 144 18.60 -16.44 -7.36
N MET A 145 17.92 -15.82 -8.33
CA MET A 145 16.83 -14.89 -8.02
C MET A 145 15.69 -15.65 -7.33
N PRO A 146 15.27 -15.24 -6.11
CA PRO A 146 14.23 -15.94 -5.38
C PRO A 146 12.84 -15.69 -5.98
N PRO A 147 11.91 -16.64 -5.86
CA PRO A 147 10.51 -16.40 -6.21
C PRO A 147 9.84 -15.54 -5.12
N PHE A 148 9.62 -14.26 -5.39
CA PHE A 148 8.99 -13.36 -4.45
C PHE A 148 7.47 -13.61 -4.29
N ARG A 149 6.95 -13.17 -3.14
CA ARG A 149 5.54 -13.27 -2.71
C ARG A 149 5.14 -11.99 -1.96
N LEU A 150 5.47 -10.84 -2.52
CA LEU A 150 5.15 -9.55 -1.90
C LEU A 150 3.62 -9.32 -1.92
N SER A 151 3.13 -8.52 -0.98
CA SER A 151 1.78 -7.96 -1.06
C SER A 151 1.66 -7.04 -2.27
N ASP A 152 0.44 -6.74 -2.69
CA ASP A 152 0.19 -5.80 -3.80
C ASP A 152 0.84 -4.43 -3.52
N GLU A 153 0.62 -3.92 -2.30
CA GLU A 153 1.16 -2.65 -1.84
C GLU A 153 2.71 -2.63 -1.80
N ASP A 154 3.34 -3.72 -1.34
CA ASP A 154 4.80 -3.84 -1.33
C ASP A 154 5.39 -3.92 -2.75
N ALA A 155 4.74 -4.68 -3.63
CA ALA A 155 5.19 -4.82 -5.01
C ALA A 155 5.10 -3.48 -5.75
N GLU A 156 4.01 -2.74 -5.56
CA GLU A 156 3.82 -1.40 -6.11
C GLU A 156 4.83 -0.40 -5.52
N ALA A 157 5.11 -0.47 -4.22
CA ALA A 157 6.11 0.37 -3.58
C ALA A 157 7.51 0.14 -4.18
N VAL A 158 7.92 -1.13 -4.36
CA VAL A 158 9.19 -1.46 -5.03
C VAL A 158 9.23 -0.91 -6.45
N VAL A 159 8.15 -1.09 -7.23
CA VAL A 159 8.05 -0.53 -8.59
C VAL A 159 8.16 0.99 -8.58
N ALA A 160 7.48 1.68 -7.66
CA ALA A 160 7.54 3.13 -7.52
C ALA A 160 8.97 3.60 -7.22
N TYR A 161 9.67 2.91 -6.32
CA TYR A 161 11.07 3.21 -6.03
C TYR A 161 11.99 2.99 -7.24
N LEU A 162 11.92 1.83 -7.89
CA LEU A 162 12.78 1.53 -9.06
C LEU A 162 12.57 2.53 -10.20
N ARG A 163 11.34 3.02 -10.39
CA ARG A 163 11.03 4.08 -11.38
C ARG A 163 11.50 5.47 -10.98
N SER A 164 11.78 5.70 -9.69
CA SER A 164 12.31 6.97 -9.20
C SER A 164 13.82 7.09 -9.35
N LEU A 165 14.51 5.97 -9.62
CA LEU A 165 15.93 5.95 -9.94
C LEU A 165 16.17 6.67 -11.27
N GLN A 166 17.23 7.47 -11.37
CA GLN A 166 17.57 8.26 -12.56
C GLN A 166 18.55 7.52 -13.47
#